data_AF-A0A4V6NNH9-F1
#
_entry.id   AF-A0A4V6NNH9-F1
#
_cell.length_a   1.000
_cell.length_b   1.000
_cell.length_c   1.000
_cell.angle_alpha   90.00
_cell.angle_beta   90.00
_cell.angle_gamma   90.00
#
_symmetry.space_group_name_H-M   'P 1'
#
loop_
_entity.id
_entity.type
_entity.pdbx_description
1 polymer ?
#
loop_
_entity_poly.entity_id
_entity_poly.type
_entity_poly.pdbx_seq_one_letter_code
_entity_poly.pdbx_strand_id
1 'polypeptide(L)'
;MPLFIGGGVVGIVLIGLLVFLGIRALGGDDTKADPTTNPTGGQTTGGGDNGELGNATGQAKTATEKLQGLGFSCSDLFNTSQGAHRGCFKYEGATEAEAIFQFQPDGTILGVKLVSQNEDNVNNAAVTFDAALQAVGNDTFGGSEVKKIQDAVKTGQKEQKVGSTWGEFELRNDGDDLRLSGGKSGAENLDLPRKEFTSTEAQLIAGLKARKYTCTSSSCSKSIGKYGSQRIYAFGIRGEGISSLDISASGEASDVKQAFPAGVNDAFAVAKGEDVEALKAYVKAHSDGKSYAAYVAGWRVEIQGRTDDSYASQRISISYETFYV
;
A
#
# COMPACT_ATOMS: atom_id res chain seq x y z
N MET A 1 0.27 -59.32 34.23
CA MET A 1 0.92 -60.19 33.23
C MET A 1 0.25 -59.95 31.87
N PRO A 2 1.00 -59.99 30.76
CA PRO A 2 1.20 -58.82 29.89
C PRO A 2 0.90 -59.07 28.38
N LEU A 3 1.23 -58.05 27.57
CA LEU A 3 1.86 -58.09 26.22
C LEU A 3 1.00 -58.16 24.95
N PHE A 4 1.12 -57.12 24.10
CA PHE A 4 1.39 -57.07 22.62
C PHE A 4 1.59 -55.56 22.28
N ILE A 5 2.79 -54.96 22.09
CA ILE A 5 3.80 -54.97 20.99
C ILE A 5 3.28 -54.64 19.58
N GLY A 6 3.81 -53.53 19.04
CA GLY A 6 3.95 -53.18 17.61
C GLY A 6 3.56 -51.71 17.34
N GLY A 7 4.40 -50.76 16.92
CA GLY A 7 5.78 -50.75 16.43
C GLY A 7 5.87 -50.25 14.97
N GLY A 8 6.32 -48.99 14.76
CA GLY A 8 6.71 -48.39 13.46
C GLY A 8 5.57 -47.64 12.75
N VAL A 9 5.72 -46.45 12.16
CA VAL A 9 6.87 -45.85 11.47
C VAL A 9 6.81 -44.31 11.59
N VAL A 10 7.90 -43.73 12.08
CA VAL A 10 8.28 -42.31 11.94
C VAL A 10 9.16 -42.23 10.68
N GLY A 11 8.82 -41.38 9.70
CA GLY A 11 9.72 -41.10 8.58
C GLY A 11 9.09 -40.71 7.25
N ILE A 12 8.45 -39.53 7.18
CA ILE A 12 8.30 -38.76 5.92
C ILE A 12 8.43 -37.27 6.24
N VAL A 13 9.65 -36.87 6.63
CA VAL A 13 10.11 -35.48 6.65
C VAL A 13 11.57 -35.55 6.24
N LEU A 14 11.87 -35.68 4.93
CA LEU A 14 13.21 -35.52 4.32
C LEU A 14 13.25 -35.88 2.81
N ILE A 15 12.28 -35.42 1.98
CA ILE A 15 12.47 -35.39 0.52
C ILE A 15 11.78 -34.12 -0.01
N GLY A 16 12.58 -33.10 -0.31
CA GLY A 16 12.11 -31.78 -0.74
C GLY A 16 13.14 -30.65 -0.56
N LEU A 17 14.36 -30.97 -0.14
CA LEU A 17 15.45 -30.02 0.09
C LEU A 17 16.72 -30.49 -0.67
N LEU A 18 16.61 -30.68 -1.98
CA LEU A 18 17.74 -31.04 -2.87
C LEU A 18 17.51 -30.60 -4.34
N VAL A 19 17.07 -29.36 -4.59
CA VAL A 19 17.19 -28.73 -5.92
C VAL A 19 17.54 -27.24 -5.76
N PHE A 20 18.68 -26.98 -5.13
CA PHE A 20 19.43 -25.73 -5.30
C PHE A 20 20.88 -26.09 -5.06
N LEU A 21 21.66 -26.23 -6.15
CA LEU A 21 23.11 -25.97 -6.26
C LEU A 21 23.62 -26.62 -7.56
N GLY A 22 24.02 -25.79 -8.52
CA GLY A 22 25.04 -26.16 -9.50
C GLY A 22 24.65 -26.09 -10.97
N ILE A 23 24.53 -24.88 -11.54
CA ILE A 23 25.15 -24.55 -12.84
C ILE A 23 25.65 -23.09 -12.77
N ARG A 24 26.98 -22.94 -12.67
CA ARG A 24 27.69 -21.72 -13.04
C ARG A 24 28.70 -22.11 -14.13
N ALA A 25 28.79 -21.24 -15.14
CA ALA A 25 29.84 -21.12 -16.14
C ALA A 25 29.85 -22.09 -17.34
N LEU A 26 29.61 -21.54 -18.55
CA LEU A 26 30.52 -21.62 -19.70
C LEU A 26 30.13 -20.58 -20.79
N GLY A 27 31.10 -19.75 -21.17
CA GLY A 27 31.13 -18.86 -22.36
C GLY A 27 30.91 -17.38 -22.02
N GLY A 28 31.81 -16.42 -22.25
CA GLY A 28 33.08 -16.35 -22.98
C GLY A 28 33.23 -14.89 -23.49
N ASP A 29 34.43 -14.31 -23.33
CA ASP A 29 34.83 -12.89 -23.49
C ASP A 29 34.47 -12.19 -24.81
N ASP A 30 34.26 -10.86 -24.74
CA ASP A 30 34.92 -9.91 -25.63
C ASP A 30 34.92 -8.48 -25.04
N THR A 31 36.11 -7.90 -24.98
CA THR A 31 36.46 -6.63 -24.34
C THR A 31 36.28 -5.45 -25.30
N LYS A 32 35.60 -4.37 -24.89
CA LYS A 32 35.89 -2.99 -25.34
C LYS A 32 35.57 -1.96 -24.24
N ALA A 33 36.52 -1.07 -24.00
CA ALA A 33 36.48 0.00 -23.01
C ALA A 33 35.73 1.26 -23.49
N ASP A 34 35.32 2.06 -22.49
CA ASP A 34 34.40 3.21 -22.42
C ASP A 34 34.46 4.34 -23.46
N PRO A 35 33.43 5.21 -23.49
CA PRO A 35 33.59 6.50 -22.82
C PRO A 35 32.43 6.93 -21.89
N THR A 36 32.82 7.67 -20.85
CA THR A 36 32.04 8.40 -19.83
C THR A 36 30.93 9.33 -20.37
N THR A 37 29.72 9.26 -19.79
CA THR A 37 28.75 10.38 -19.66
C THR A 37 27.68 10.15 -18.56
N ASN A 38 27.66 11.05 -17.56
CA ASN A 38 26.58 11.61 -16.71
C ASN A 38 25.47 10.74 -16.03
N PRO A 39 25.03 11.14 -14.80
CA PRO A 39 24.21 10.33 -13.91
C PRO A 39 22.75 10.28 -14.40
N THR A 40 22.29 9.09 -14.76
CA THR A 40 20.87 8.80 -14.96
C THR A 40 20.31 8.21 -13.67
N GLY A 41 19.12 8.68 -13.29
CA GLY A 41 18.49 8.51 -11.98
C GLY A 41 18.52 7.09 -11.42
N GLY A 42 18.70 7.03 -10.11
CA GLY A 42 18.76 5.81 -9.32
C GLY A 42 17.57 4.88 -9.59
N GLN A 43 17.93 3.64 -9.85
CA GLN A 43 17.06 2.50 -10.10
C GLN A 43 16.13 2.27 -8.90
N THR A 44 14.82 2.43 -9.08
CA THR A 44 13.79 1.98 -8.13
C THR A 44 13.65 0.47 -8.23
N THR A 45 14.53 -0.29 -7.56
CA THR A 45 14.27 -1.72 -7.32
C THR A 45 13.23 -1.84 -6.20
N GLY A 46 11.95 -1.69 -6.53
CA GLY A 46 10.85 -1.78 -5.56
C GLY A 46 9.63 -2.45 -6.16
N GLY A 47 9.50 -3.77 -6.00
CA GLY A 47 8.31 -4.51 -6.39
C GLY A 47 8.57 -5.99 -6.69
N GLY A 48 8.88 -6.78 -5.66
CA GLY A 48 8.80 -8.23 -5.74
C GLY A 48 7.58 -8.73 -4.97
N ASP A 49 6.88 -9.74 -5.48
CA ASP A 49 5.89 -10.51 -4.73
C ASP A 49 6.51 -10.97 -3.39
N ASN A 50 5.96 -10.50 -2.25
CA ASN A 50 6.56 -10.66 -0.91
C ASN A 50 8.06 -10.25 -0.82
N GLY A 51 8.49 -9.31 -1.67
CA GLY A 51 9.89 -8.94 -1.90
C GLY A 51 10.51 -8.19 -0.74
N GLU A 52 11.78 -8.49 -0.48
CA GLU A 52 12.60 -7.88 0.58
C GLU A 52 12.42 -6.35 0.61
N LEU A 53 11.81 -5.87 1.69
CA LEU A 53 11.73 -4.45 1.99
C LEU A 53 13.15 -3.91 2.10
N GLY A 54 13.53 -2.98 1.25
CA GLY A 54 14.90 -2.49 1.19
C GLY A 54 15.24 -1.65 2.42
N ASN A 55 16.53 -1.55 2.75
CA ASN A 55 17.06 -0.70 3.84
C ASN A 55 16.34 -0.84 5.20
N ALA A 56 15.75 -2.00 5.50
CA ALA A 56 15.10 -2.22 6.80
C ALA A 56 16.15 -2.59 7.86
N THR A 57 16.83 -1.60 8.46
CA THR A 57 17.58 -1.75 9.72
C THR A 57 16.97 -0.87 10.82
N GLY A 58 17.53 -0.90 12.04
CA GLY A 58 17.19 0.03 13.11
C GLY A 58 15.70 0.12 13.50
N GLN A 59 15.22 1.35 13.70
CA GLN A 59 13.84 1.65 14.11
C GLN A 59 12.84 1.25 13.03
N ALA A 60 13.14 1.56 11.76
CA ALA A 60 12.29 1.24 10.61
C ALA A 60 12.02 -0.27 10.48
N LYS A 61 13.05 -1.11 10.66
CA LYS A 61 12.88 -2.57 10.68
C LYS A 61 11.94 -3.00 11.80
N THR A 62 12.23 -2.55 13.01
CA THR A 62 11.48 -2.96 14.20
C THR A 62 10.01 -2.55 14.11
N ALA A 63 9.73 -1.32 13.66
CA ALA A 63 8.38 -0.83 13.41
C ALA A 63 7.67 -1.67 12.34
N THR A 64 8.35 -2.00 11.24
CA THR A 64 7.80 -2.83 10.17
C THR A 64 7.42 -4.22 10.67
N GLU A 65 8.31 -4.91 11.38
CA GLU A 65 8.07 -6.26 11.89
C GLU A 65 6.91 -6.27 12.90
N LYS A 66 6.81 -5.25 13.76
CA LYS A 66 5.68 -5.09 14.69
C LYS A 66 4.36 -4.85 13.96
N LEU A 67 4.35 -3.98 12.95
CA LEU A 67 3.15 -3.71 12.14
C LEU A 67 2.72 -4.96 11.37
N GLN A 68 3.65 -5.70 10.76
CA GLN A 68 3.36 -6.98 10.10
C GLN A 68 2.82 -8.01 11.08
N GLY A 69 3.36 -8.07 12.31
CA GLY A 69 2.84 -8.90 13.40
C GLY A 69 1.40 -8.53 13.82
N LEU A 70 0.97 -7.28 13.59
CA LEU A 70 -0.41 -6.81 13.78
C LEU A 70 -1.31 -7.02 12.55
N GLY A 71 -0.76 -7.59 11.47
CA GLY A 71 -1.47 -7.90 10.23
C GLY A 71 -1.44 -6.80 9.17
N PHE A 72 -0.55 -5.80 9.29
CA PHE A 72 -0.36 -4.80 8.24
C PHE A 72 0.45 -5.35 7.07
N SER A 73 0.04 -5.01 5.86
CA SER A 73 0.81 -5.27 4.64
C SER A 73 1.70 -4.06 4.35
N CYS A 74 3.02 -4.26 4.39
CA CYS A 74 4.00 -3.19 4.23
C CYS A 74 4.71 -3.25 2.87
N SER A 75 4.96 -2.10 2.25
CA SER A 75 5.81 -1.93 1.08
C SER A 75 6.61 -0.65 1.20
N ASP A 76 7.81 -0.65 0.60
CA ASP A 76 8.50 0.61 0.33
C ASP A 76 7.71 1.38 -0.75
N LEU A 77 7.45 2.65 -0.47
CA LEU A 77 6.88 3.62 -1.41
C LEU A 77 7.97 4.25 -2.26
N PHE A 78 9.14 4.40 -1.64
CA PHE A 78 10.34 4.95 -2.21
C PHE A 78 11.54 4.39 -1.45
N ASN A 79 12.62 4.04 -2.15
CA ASN A 79 13.83 3.55 -1.51
C ASN A 79 15.07 3.97 -2.32
N THR A 80 15.94 4.77 -1.70
CA THR A 80 17.19 5.24 -2.32
C THR A 80 18.33 5.25 -1.32
N SER A 81 19.51 5.64 -1.79
CA SER A 81 20.68 5.87 -0.93
C SER A 81 20.49 7.01 0.09
N GLN A 82 19.50 7.90 -0.09
CA GLN A 82 19.22 8.99 0.86
C GLN A 82 18.33 8.54 2.02
N GLY A 83 17.69 7.38 1.88
CA GLY A 83 16.70 6.88 2.82
C GLY A 83 15.52 6.27 2.07
N ALA A 84 14.49 5.95 2.82
CA ALA A 84 13.32 5.30 2.29
C ALA A 84 12.04 5.77 2.96
N HIS A 85 10.95 5.46 2.26
CA HIS A 85 9.59 5.71 2.65
C HIS A 85 8.88 4.38 2.68
N ARG A 86 8.27 4.03 3.82
CA ARG A 86 7.48 2.81 3.94
C ARG A 86 6.06 3.12 4.34
N GLY A 87 5.13 2.47 3.64
CA GLY A 87 3.72 2.45 3.99
C GLY A 87 3.33 1.04 4.42
N CYS A 88 2.59 0.95 5.50
CA CYS A 88 2.00 -0.27 6.04
C CYS A 88 0.50 -0.05 6.14
N PHE A 89 -0.29 -0.92 5.53
CA PHE A 89 -1.73 -0.70 5.40
C PHE A 89 -2.51 -1.99 5.75
N LYS A 90 -3.66 -1.84 6.42
CA LYS A 90 -4.53 -2.92 6.86
C LYS A 90 -6.01 -2.53 6.76
N TYR A 91 -6.83 -3.50 6.33
CA TYR A 91 -8.27 -3.53 6.62
C TYR A 91 -8.59 -4.67 7.60
N GLU A 92 -9.50 -4.40 8.53
CA GLU A 92 -10.12 -5.39 9.41
C GLU A 92 -11.61 -5.09 9.58
N GLY A 93 -12.44 -5.68 8.71
CA GLY A 93 -13.87 -5.39 8.64
C GLY A 93 -14.11 -3.93 8.26
N ALA A 94 -14.80 -3.19 9.12
CA ALA A 94 -15.04 -1.74 8.96
C ALA A 94 -13.87 -0.87 9.44
N THR A 95 -12.80 -1.47 9.97
CA THR A 95 -11.63 -0.73 10.44
C THR A 95 -10.58 -0.63 9.35
N GLU A 96 -10.16 0.58 9.06
CA GLU A 96 -9.00 0.91 8.27
C GLU A 96 -7.87 1.40 9.18
N ALA A 97 -6.64 0.98 8.91
CA ALA A 97 -5.47 1.54 9.59
C ALA A 97 -4.25 1.57 8.70
N GLU A 98 -3.57 2.72 8.69
CA GLU A 98 -2.43 3.01 7.87
C GLU A 98 -1.30 3.62 8.71
N ALA A 99 -0.09 3.12 8.52
CA ALA A 99 1.12 3.64 9.14
C ALA A 99 2.15 3.92 8.06
N ILE A 100 2.56 5.18 7.95
CA ILE A 100 3.52 5.65 6.97
C ILE A 100 4.69 6.29 7.71
N PHE A 101 5.91 5.97 7.31
CA PHE A 101 7.10 6.56 7.90
C PHE A 101 8.26 6.72 6.91
N GLN A 102 8.99 7.82 7.10
CA GLN A 102 10.25 8.11 6.40
C GLN A 102 11.44 7.79 7.31
N PHE A 103 12.49 7.24 6.74
CA PHE A 103 13.69 6.87 7.49
C PHE A 103 14.98 7.01 6.70
N GLN A 104 16.07 7.27 7.41
CA GLN A 104 17.43 7.32 6.87
C GLN A 104 17.95 5.92 6.52
N PRO A 105 19.06 5.80 5.76
CA PRO A 105 19.64 4.51 5.41
C PRO A 105 20.03 3.62 6.59
N ASP A 106 20.29 4.21 7.76
CA ASP A 106 20.57 3.50 9.02
C ASP A 106 19.29 3.01 9.75
N GLY A 107 18.12 3.26 9.17
CA GLY A 107 16.83 2.89 9.73
C GLY A 107 16.27 3.86 10.78
N THR A 108 16.91 5.01 11.01
CA THR A 108 16.39 6.05 11.90
C THR A 108 15.14 6.68 11.28
N ILE A 109 14.01 6.64 11.98
CA ILE A 109 12.76 7.25 11.53
C ILE A 109 12.82 8.77 11.74
N LEU A 110 12.46 9.52 10.70
CA LEU A 110 12.46 10.98 10.65
C LEU A 110 11.06 11.58 10.71
N GLY A 111 10.06 10.87 10.18
CA GLY A 111 8.69 11.34 10.12
C GLY A 111 7.71 10.19 10.14
N VAL A 112 6.53 10.41 10.72
CA VAL A 112 5.45 9.43 10.81
C VAL A 112 4.10 10.05 10.46
N LYS A 113 3.22 9.25 9.87
CA LYS A 113 1.79 9.51 9.70
C LYS A 113 1.06 8.23 10.04
N LEU A 114 0.18 8.30 11.04
CA LEU A 114 -0.67 7.19 11.46
C LEU A 114 -2.11 7.61 11.24
N VAL A 115 -2.89 6.74 10.61
CA VAL A 115 -4.31 6.93 10.38
C VAL A 115 -5.05 5.69 10.86
N SER A 116 -6.17 5.87 11.54
CA SER A 116 -7.13 4.79 11.74
C SER A 116 -8.55 5.32 11.60
N GLN A 117 -9.36 4.59 10.86
CA GLN A 117 -10.76 4.92 10.61
C GLN A 117 -11.64 3.73 10.93
N ASN A 118 -12.79 3.98 11.54
CA ASN A 118 -13.84 2.97 11.69
C ASN A 118 -15.21 3.64 11.70
N GLU A 119 -15.91 3.57 10.57
CA GLU A 119 -17.22 4.20 10.37
C GLU A 119 -18.33 3.60 11.25
N ASP A 120 -18.14 2.37 11.75
CA ASP A 120 -19.15 1.65 12.54
C ASP A 120 -18.96 1.81 14.06
N ASN A 121 -17.72 2.08 14.53
CA ASN A 121 -17.38 2.09 15.95
C ASN A 121 -16.09 2.88 16.25
N VAL A 122 -16.27 4.08 16.77
CA VAL A 122 -15.22 5.00 17.27
C VAL A 122 -14.21 4.31 18.22
N ASN A 123 -14.65 3.39 19.07
CA ASN A 123 -13.73 2.72 20.02
C ASN A 123 -12.75 1.78 19.30
N ASN A 124 -13.15 1.21 18.16
CA ASN A 124 -12.28 0.31 17.39
C ASN A 124 -11.22 1.08 16.60
N ALA A 125 -11.55 2.30 16.12
CA ALA A 125 -10.56 3.20 15.52
C ALA A 125 -9.47 3.56 16.55
N ALA A 126 -9.85 3.92 17.78
CA ALA A 126 -8.90 4.24 18.84
C ALA A 126 -8.00 3.06 19.22
N VAL A 127 -8.55 1.85 19.34
CA VAL A 127 -7.77 0.64 19.67
C VAL A 127 -6.73 0.33 18.57
N THR A 128 -7.14 0.46 17.30
CA THR A 128 -6.27 0.15 16.17
C THR A 128 -5.20 1.21 15.97
N PHE A 129 -5.58 2.49 16.13
CA PHE A 129 -4.66 3.61 16.20
C PHE A 129 -3.61 3.41 17.29
N ASP A 130 -4.03 3.05 18.51
CA ASP A 130 -3.13 2.82 19.64
C ASP A 130 -2.14 1.67 19.38
N ALA A 131 -2.59 0.59 18.73
CA ALA A 131 -1.73 -0.52 18.36
C ALA A 131 -0.66 -0.08 17.33
N ALA A 132 -1.04 0.67 16.30
CA ALA A 132 -0.12 1.22 15.31
C ALA A 132 0.87 2.22 15.96
N LEU A 133 0.35 3.10 16.83
CA LEU A 133 1.14 4.06 17.59
C LEU A 133 2.19 3.38 18.48
N GLN A 134 1.83 2.30 19.14
CA GLN A 134 2.77 1.55 19.98
C GLN A 134 3.80 0.77 19.14
N ALA A 135 3.39 0.24 17.99
CA ALA A 135 4.27 -0.49 17.08
C ALA A 135 5.38 0.41 16.53
N VAL A 136 5.04 1.63 16.11
CA VAL A 136 6.00 2.60 15.58
C VAL A 136 6.69 3.38 16.70
N GLY A 137 5.94 3.81 17.72
CA GLY A 137 6.34 4.90 18.60
C GLY A 137 7.27 4.54 19.74
N ASN A 138 7.13 3.34 20.32
CA ASN A 138 7.89 2.98 21.52
C ASN A 138 9.41 3.03 21.30
N ASP A 139 9.88 2.57 20.14
CA ASP A 139 11.30 2.54 19.80
C ASP A 139 11.76 3.79 19.01
N THR A 140 10.80 4.58 18.52
CA THR A 140 11.08 5.76 17.68
C THR A 140 11.18 7.04 18.50
N PHE A 141 10.13 7.33 19.27
CA PHE A 141 10.02 8.56 20.07
C PHE A 141 9.88 8.30 21.58
N GLY A 142 9.78 7.04 21.99
CA GLY A 142 9.80 6.63 23.39
C GLY A 142 8.40 6.49 24.01
N GLY A 143 8.26 5.55 24.96
CA GLY A 143 6.98 5.22 25.58
C GLY A 143 6.31 6.38 26.34
N SER A 144 7.08 7.37 26.83
CA SER A 144 6.51 8.57 27.44
C SER A 144 5.78 9.45 26.43
N GLU A 145 6.28 9.56 25.21
CA GLU A 145 5.66 10.36 24.15
C GLU A 145 4.46 9.62 23.55
N VAL A 146 4.55 8.29 23.39
CA VAL A 146 3.38 7.43 23.09
C VAL A 146 2.26 7.71 24.07
N LYS A 147 2.56 7.68 25.38
CA LYS A 147 1.55 7.90 26.42
C LYS A 147 0.89 9.28 26.32
N LYS A 148 1.66 10.34 26.05
CA LYS A 148 1.09 11.69 25.88
C LYS A 148 0.10 11.74 24.71
N ILE A 149 0.42 11.10 23.59
CA ILE A 149 -0.48 11.04 22.43
C ILE A 149 -1.74 10.23 22.76
N GLN A 150 -1.60 9.07 23.42
CA GLN A 150 -2.75 8.27 23.86
C GLN A 150 -3.65 9.03 24.83
N ASP A 151 -3.07 9.77 25.77
CA ASP A 151 -3.83 10.59 26.71
C ASP A 151 -4.55 11.73 25.98
N ALA A 152 -3.93 12.34 24.97
CA ALA A 152 -4.57 13.33 24.09
C ALA A 152 -5.78 12.75 23.34
N VAL A 153 -5.64 11.58 22.73
CA VAL A 153 -6.76 10.85 22.08
C VAL A 153 -7.91 10.61 23.05
N LYS A 154 -7.62 10.12 24.27
CA LYS A 154 -8.65 9.85 25.30
C LYS A 154 -9.36 11.10 25.78
N THR A 155 -8.71 12.27 25.75
CA THR A 155 -9.35 13.53 26.14
C THR A 155 -10.32 14.07 25.09
N GLY A 156 -10.35 13.48 23.88
CA GLY A 156 -11.29 13.83 22.82
C GLY A 156 -11.04 15.19 22.17
N GLN A 157 -9.82 15.73 22.26
CA GLN A 157 -9.45 16.97 21.58
C GLN A 157 -9.41 16.76 20.07
N LYS A 158 -10.15 17.58 19.32
CA LYS A 158 -10.28 17.43 17.86
C LYS A 158 -8.99 17.67 17.10
N GLU A 159 -8.23 18.68 17.49
CA GLU A 159 -6.94 19.01 16.90
C GLU A 159 -6.00 19.45 18.01
N GLN A 160 -4.80 18.88 18.06
CA GLN A 160 -3.83 19.18 19.11
C GLN A 160 -2.40 19.02 18.62
N LYS A 161 -1.56 20.04 18.89
CA LYS A 161 -0.11 19.90 18.81
C LYS A 161 0.40 19.23 20.07
N VAL A 162 1.11 18.11 19.92
CA VAL A 162 1.74 17.38 21.03
C VAL A 162 3.25 17.56 20.91
N GLY A 163 3.78 18.50 21.70
CA GLY A 163 5.23 18.73 21.77
C GLY A 163 5.93 17.56 22.47
N SER A 164 7.01 17.07 21.86
CA SER A 164 7.79 15.95 22.38
C SER A 164 9.28 16.27 22.39
N THR A 165 10.05 15.48 23.13
CA THR A 165 11.51 15.53 23.08
C THR A 165 12.09 15.03 21.75
N TRP A 166 11.32 14.23 21.02
CA TRP A 166 11.69 13.71 19.70
C TRP A 166 11.42 14.71 18.57
N GLY A 167 10.35 15.48 18.68
CA GLY A 167 9.73 16.19 17.55
C GLY A 167 8.43 16.91 17.90
N GLU A 168 7.75 17.42 16.87
CA GLU A 168 6.38 17.92 16.98
C GLU A 168 5.41 16.92 16.35
N PHE A 169 4.27 16.70 17.01
CA PHE A 169 3.16 15.93 16.48
C PHE A 169 1.92 16.80 16.30
N GLU A 170 1.18 16.57 15.23
CA GLU A 170 -0.15 17.10 15.00
C GLU A 170 -1.15 15.94 15.04
N LEU A 171 -2.00 15.93 16.06
CA LEU A 171 -3.08 14.96 16.23
C LEU A 171 -4.40 15.59 15.76
N ARG A 172 -5.16 14.85 14.97
CA ARG A 172 -6.54 15.10 14.63
C ARG A 172 -7.41 13.91 15.04
N ASN A 173 -8.52 14.19 15.70
CA ASN A 173 -9.45 13.21 16.25
C ASN A 173 -10.89 13.65 15.99
N ASP A 174 -11.49 13.09 14.94
CA ASP A 174 -12.89 13.31 14.61
C ASP A 174 -13.81 12.20 15.17
N GLY A 175 -13.26 11.33 16.04
CA GLY A 175 -13.95 10.21 16.65
C GLY A 175 -13.76 8.94 15.84
N ASP A 176 -14.42 8.84 14.70
CA ASP A 176 -14.32 7.71 13.77
C ASP A 176 -13.09 7.79 12.84
N ASP A 177 -12.43 8.96 12.77
CA ASP A 177 -11.17 9.19 12.06
C ASP A 177 -10.11 9.78 13.01
N LEU A 178 -9.03 9.03 13.20
CA LEU A 178 -7.86 9.41 13.99
C LEU A 178 -6.65 9.54 13.08
N ARG A 179 -6.01 10.70 13.11
CA ARG A 179 -4.79 10.96 12.35
C ARG A 179 -3.73 11.61 13.23
N LEU A 180 -2.52 11.09 13.16
CA LEU A 180 -1.33 11.69 13.74
C LEU A 180 -0.30 11.89 12.65
N SER A 181 0.23 13.09 12.51
CA SER A 181 1.45 13.36 11.74
C SER A 181 2.53 13.83 12.71
N GLY A 182 3.80 13.51 12.48
CA GLY A 182 4.86 14.05 13.32
C GLY A 182 6.26 13.90 12.73
N GLY A 183 7.13 14.83 13.09
CA GLY A 183 8.46 14.99 12.51
C GLY A 183 9.53 15.18 13.56
N LYS A 184 10.66 14.50 13.37
CA LYS A 184 11.81 14.55 14.26
C LYS A 184 12.43 15.94 14.22
N SER A 185 12.67 16.52 15.41
CA SER A 185 13.28 17.84 15.54
C SER A 185 14.64 17.90 14.85
N GLY A 186 14.80 18.88 13.95
CA GLY A 186 16.05 19.10 13.21
C GLY A 186 16.31 18.10 12.07
N ALA A 187 15.34 17.24 11.73
CA ALA A 187 15.39 16.41 10.54
C ALA A 187 14.67 17.10 9.37
N GLU A 188 15.19 16.95 8.16
CA GLU A 188 14.50 17.31 6.93
C GLU A 188 13.73 16.10 6.39
N ASN A 189 12.52 16.34 5.90
CA ASN A 189 11.74 15.32 5.20
C ASN A 189 12.49 14.93 3.91
N LEU A 190 12.43 13.65 3.57
CA LEU A 190 12.95 13.17 2.29
C LEU A 190 12.07 13.71 1.16
N ASP A 191 12.70 14.15 0.08
CA ASP A 191 12.00 14.45 -1.16
C ASP A 191 11.56 13.14 -1.81
N LEU A 192 10.25 12.97 -1.95
CA LEU A 192 9.66 11.76 -2.51
C LEU A 192 9.43 11.98 -3.99
N PRO A 193 10.03 11.16 -4.88
CA PRO A 193 9.73 11.27 -6.28
C PRO A 193 8.25 10.95 -6.47
N ARG A 194 7.62 11.75 -7.30
CA ARG A 194 6.24 11.49 -7.68
C ARG A 194 6.19 10.18 -8.46
N LYS A 195 5.28 9.29 -8.05
CA LYS A 195 5.00 8.06 -8.79
C LYS A 195 3.83 8.27 -9.74
N GLU A 196 4.01 7.87 -10.99
CA GLU A 196 3.02 8.05 -12.04
C GLU A 196 3.01 6.84 -12.99
N PHE A 197 1.84 6.52 -13.53
CA PHE A 197 1.75 5.71 -14.74
C PHE A 197 2.35 6.50 -15.91
N THR A 198 3.05 5.83 -16.81
CA THR A 198 3.56 6.44 -18.05
C THR A 198 2.44 6.90 -18.99
N SER A 199 1.25 6.32 -18.87
CA SER A 199 0.08 6.77 -19.62
C SER A 199 -0.45 8.10 -19.06
N THR A 200 -0.78 9.03 -19.95
CA THR A 200 -1.44 10.30 -19.58
C THR A 200 -2.96 10.14 -19.50
N GLU A 201 -3.65 11.09 -18.84
CA GLU A 201 -5.13 11.12 -18.81
C GLU A 201 -5.75 11.09 -20.22
N ALA A 202 -5.15 11.84 -21.17
CA ALA A 202 -5.63 11.91 -22.54
C ALA A 202 -5.52 10.56 -23.26
N GLN A 203 -4.42 9.81 -23.02
CA GLN A 203 -4.24 8.47 -23.57
C GLN A 203 -5.24 7.48 -22.96
N LEU A 204 -5.51 7.58 -21.66
CA LEU A 204 -6.53 6.79 -21.00
C LEU A 204 -7.92 7.03 -21.61
N ILE A 205 -8.33 8.29 -21.71
CA ILE A 205 -9.64 8.67 -22.27
C ILE A 205 -9.76 8.20 -23.72
N ALA A 206 -8.73 8.37 -24.55
CA ALA A 206 -8.74 7.91 -25.92
C ALA A 206 -8.91 6.38 -26.01
N GLY A 207 -8.17 5.62 -25.20
CA GLY A 207 -8.28 4.17 -25.13
C GLY A 207 -9.64 3.68 -24.65
N LEU A 208 -10.23 4.35 -23.65
CA LEU A 208 -11.56 4.03 -23.14
C LEU A 208 -12.67 4.41 -24.13
N LYS A 209 -12.56 5.54 -24.85
CA LYS A 209 -13.50 5.88 -25.94
C LYS A 209 -13.49 4.82 -27.05
N ALA A 210 -12.32 4.31 -27.44
CA ALA A 210 -12.21 3.21 -28.40
C ALA A 210 -12.92 1.94 -27.91
N ARG A 211 -12.96 1.74 -26.59
CA ARG A 211 -13.69 0.67 -25.89
C ARG A 211 -15.15 1.02 -25.59
N LYS A 212 -15.71 2.06 -26.20
CA LYS A 212 -17.13 2.48 -26.08
C LYS A 212 -17.53 3.03 -24.70
N TYR A 213 -16.59 3.60 -23.94
CA TYR A 213 -16.95 4.42 -22.79
C TYR A 213 -17.38 5.82 -23.24
N THR A 214 -18.36 6.39 -22.53
CA THR A 214 -18.70 7.80 -22.61
C THR A 214 -17.81 8.56 -21.63
N CYS A 215 -16.97 9.47 -22.12
CA CYS A 215 -16.00 10.16 -21.28
C CYS A 215 -16.23 11.67 -21.21
N THR A 216 -16.18 12.20 -19.99
CA THR A 216 -15.96 13.62 -19.64
C THR A 216 -14.51 13.81 -19.17
N SER A 217 -14.07 15.06 -18.97
CA SER A 217 -12.68 15.50 -18.85
C SER A 217 -11.65 14.53 -18.24
N SER A 218 -11.98 13.83 -17.15
CA SER A 218 -11.13 12.85 -16.46
C SER A 218 -11.89 11.58 -16.04
N SER A 219 -13.12 11.39 -16.54
CA SER A 219 -14.03 10.34 -16.12
C SER A 219 -14.70 9.68 -17.30
N CYS A 220 -14.59 8.36 -17.40
CA CYS A 220 -15.22 7.55 -18.42
C CYS A 220 -16.23 6.60 -17.77
N SER A 221 -17.42 6.46 -18.35
CA SER A 221 -18.45 5.56 -17.83
C SER A 221 -19.14 4.74 -18.92
N LYS A 222 -19.74 3.63 -18.49
CA LYS A 222 -20.64 2.77 -19.25
C LYS A 222 -21.83 2.41 -18.36
N SER A 223 -23.02 2.35 -18.95
CA SER A 223 -24.17 1.74 -18.29
C SER A 223 -23.98 0.22 -18.20
N ILE A 224 -24.36 -0.36 -17.07
CA ILE A 224 -24.41 -1.80 -16.86
C ILE A 224 -25.81 -2.16 -16.37
N GLY A 225 -26.43 -3.18 -16.97
CA GLY A 225 -27.84 -3.48 -16.68
C GLY A 225 -28.78 -2.31 -16.92
N LYS A 226 -29.89 -2.30 -16.15
CA LYS A 226 -30.93 -1.27 -16.26
C LYS A 226 -30.62 -0.01 -15.45
N TYR A 227 -29.98 -0.16 -14.29
CA TYR A 227 -29.76 0.93 -13.32
C TYR A 227 -28.31 1.07 -12.86
N GLY A 228 -27.40 0.22 -13.34
CA GLY A 228 -26.01 0.22 -12.91
C GLY A 228 -25.09 1.09 -13.77
N SER A 229 -23.92 1.38 -13.21
CA SER A 229 -22.86 2.13 -13.88
C SER A 229 -21.50 1.49 -13.60
N GLN A 230 -20.66 1.45 -14.63
CA GLN A 230 -19.23 1.22 -14.53
C GLN A 230 -18.50 2.53 -14.84
N ARG A 231 -17.50 2.87 -14.05
CA ARG A 231 -16.73 4.11 -14.17
C ARG A 231 -15.24 3.85 -14.04
N ILE A 232 -14.46 4.54 -14.85
CA ILE A 232 -13.01 4.64 -14.73
C ILE A 232 -12.68 6.13 -14.66
N TYR A 233 -12.01 6.55 -13.60
CA TYR A 233 -11.57 7.91 -13.37
C TYR A 233 -10.05 7.91 -13.21
N ALA A 234 -9.39 8.92 -13.75
CA ALA A 234 -7.96 9.10 -13.54
C ALA A 234 -7.63 10.55 -13.30
N PHE A 235 -6.58 10.78 -12.52
CA PHE A 235 -6.05 12.10 -12.24
C PHE A 235 -4.53 12.11 -12.48
N GLY A 236 -4.04 13.15 -13.13
CA GLY A 236 -2.64 13.45 -13.38
C GLY A 236 -2.45 14.94 -13.65
N ILE A 237 -1.21 15.43 -13.56
CA ILE A 237 -0.93 16.80 -13.99
C ILE A 237 -0.99 16.85 -15.52
N ARG A 238 -1.46 17.96 -16.09
CA ARG A 238 -1.62 18.10 -17.54
C ARG A 238 -0.28 17.89 -18.25
N GLY A 239 -0.20 16.85 -19.09
CA GLY A 239 0.99 16.51 -19.85
C GLY A 239 1.93 15.55 -19.13
N GLU A 240 1.65 15.22 -17.87
CA GLU A 240 2.35 14.23 -17.06
C GLU A 240 1.56 12.93 -17.00
N GLY A 241 2.13 11.95 -16.31
CA GLY A 241 1.52 10.67 -16.08
C GLY A 241 0.33 10.73 -15.12
N ILE A 242 -0.44 9.64 -15.10
CA ILE A 242 -1.55 9.48 -14.15
C ILE A 242 -0.97 9.19 -12.77
N SER A 243 -1.35 9.96 -11.75
CA SER A 243 -0.97 9.75 -10.34
C SER A 243 -2.09 9.14 -9.49
N SER A 244 -3.31 9.02 -10.01
CA SER A 244 -4.39 8.25 -9.40
C SER A 244 -5.30 7.62 -10.45
N LEU A 245 -5.68 6.37 -10.25
CA LEU A 245 -6.58 5.60 -11.09
C LEU A 245 -7.66 4.93 -10.23
N ASP A 246 -8.92 5.29 -10.48
CA ASP A 246 -10.10 4.73 -9.85
C ASP A 246 -10.91 3.92 -10.85
N ILE A 247 -11.32 2.71 -10.46
CA ILE A 247 -12.16 1.81 -11.25
C ILE A 247 -13.32 1.39 -10.38
N SER A 248 -14.55 1.64 -10.78
CA SER A 248 -15.73 1.26 -10.00
C SER A 248 -16.86 0.71 -10.85
N ALA A 249 -17.68 -0.12 -10.23
CA ALA A 249 -18.95 -0.59 -10.79
C ALA A 249 -19.98 -0.71 -9.67
N SER A 250 -21.20 -0.27 -9.95
CA SER A 250 -22.32 -0.40 -9.03
C SER A 250 -23.64 -0.66 -9.76
N GLY A 251 -24.56 -1.39 -9.12
CA GLY A 251 -25.83 -1.81 -9.73
C GLY A 251 -26.31 -3.15 -9.19
N GLU A 252 -27.09 -3.88 -9.99
CA GLU A 252 -27.52 -5.24 -9.66
C GLU A 252 -26.30 -6.17 -9.53
N ALA A 253 -26.32 -7.06 -8.54
CA ALA A 253 -25.15 -7.86 -8.16
C ALA A 253 -24.60 -8.72 -9.32
N SER A 254 -25.47 -9.28 -10.16
CA SER A 254 -25.07 -10.06 -11.34
C SER A 254 -24.37 -9.20 -12.40
N ASP A 255 -24.87 -7.98 -12.62
CA ASP A 255 -24.31 -7.06 -13.62
C ASP A 255 -22.95 -6.54 -13.16
N VAL A 256 -22.80 -6.21 -11.87
CA VAL A 256 -21.52 -5.79 -11.29
C VAL A 256 -20.48 -6.91 -11.36
N LYS A 257 -20.87 -8.14 -11.00
CA LYS A 257 -19.98 -9.32 -11.08
C LYS A 257 -19.43 -9.55 -12.49
N GLN A 258 -20.21 -9.24 -13.53
CA GLN A 258 -19.76 -9.34 -14.91
C GLN A 258 -18.95 -8.12 -15.36
N ALA A 259 -19.42 -6.91 -15.03
CA ALA A 259 -18.85 -5.68 -15.54
C ALA A 259 -17.52 -5.34 -14.88
N PHE A 260 -17.41 -5.45 -13.55
CA PHE A 260 -16.24 -4.97 -12.81
C PHE A 260 -14.91 -5.55 -13.32
N PRO A 261 -14.77 -6.88 -13.53
CA PRO A 261 -13.54 -7.43 -14.12
C PRO A 261 -13.24 -6.89 -15.52
N ALA A 262 -14.26 -6.62 -16.33
CA ALA A 262 -14.08 -6.03 -17.66
C ALA A 262 -13.57 -4.58 -17.58
N GLY A 263 -14.05 -3.80 -16.60
CA GLY A 263 -13.56 -2.43 -16.35
C GLY A 263 -12.11 -2.40 -15.89
N VAL A 264 -11.75 -3.33 -15.00
CA VAL A 264 -10.37 -3.53 -14.56
C VAL A 264 -9.46 -3.86 -15.75
N ASN A 265 -9.87 -4.83 -16.59
CA ASN A 265 -9.12 -5.19 -17.79
C ASN A 265 -9.00 -4.03 -18.79
N ASP A 266 -10.07 -3.25 -18.99
CA ASP A 266 -10.09 -2.10 -19.89
C ASP A 266 -9.15 -0.98 -19.39
N ALA A 267 -9.17 -0.67 -18.10
CA ALA A 267 -8.30 0.33 -17.49
C ALA A 267 -6.83 -0.07 -17.63
N PHE A 268 -6.48 -1.29 -17.22
CA PHE A 268 -5.12 -1.79 -17.27
C PHE A 268 -4.60 -2.15 -18.67
N ALA A 269 -5.49 -2.27 -19.66
CA ALA A 269 -5.07 -2.37 -21.06
C ALA A 269 -4.58 -1.03 -21.63
N VAL A 270 -4.86 0.09 -20.94
CA VAL A 270 -4.49 1.44 -21.38
C VAL A 270 -3.51 2.10 -20.42
N ALA A 271 -3.62 1.87 -19.11
CA ALA A 271 -2.63 2.29 -18.13
C ALA A 271 -1.31 1.54 -18.35
N LYS A 272 -0.22 2.27 -18.56
CA LYS A 272 1.14 1.76 -18.78
C LYS A 272 2.05 2.23 -17.65
N GLY A 273 3.05 1.45 -17.33
CA GLY A 273 4.05 1.74 -16.29
C GLY A 273 4.77 0.47 -15.89
N GLU A 274 5.89 0.61 -15.20
CA GLU A 274 6.70 -0.53 -14.74
C GLU A 274 5.93 -1.43 -13.76
N ASP A 275 5.07 -0.86 -12.93
CA ASP A 275 4.37 -1.59 -11.86
C ASP A 275 3.03 -2.20 -12.27
N VAL A 276 2.59 -2.00 -13.53
CA VAL A 276 1.24 -2.38 -13.97
C VAL A 276 0.97 -3.87 -13.77
N GLU A 277 1.96 -4.73 -13.99
CA GLU A 277 1.79 -6.18 -13.80
C GLU A 277 1.66 -6.55 -12.32
N ALA A 278 2.42 -5.92 -11.41
CA ALA A 278 2.28 -6.13 -9.98
C ALA A 278 0.90 -5.69 -9.47
N LEU A 279 0.42 -4.52 -9.94
CA LEU A 279 -0.92 -4.02 -9.63
C LEU A 279 -2.02 -4.95 -10.15
N LYS A 280 -1.92 -5.43 -11.40
CA LYS A 280 -2.84 -6.42 -11.96
C LYS A 280 -2.86 -7.71 -11.14
N ALA A 281 -1.69 -8.22 -10.75
CA ALA A 281 -1.57 -9.44 -9.97
C ALA A 281 -2.26 -9.30 -8.61
N TYR A 282 -2.01 -8.20 -7.89
CA TYR A 282 -2.66 -7.90 -6.62
C TYR A 282 -4.19 -7.79 -6.78
N VAL A 283 -4.68 -7.03 -7.75
CA VAL A 283 -6.12 -6.88 -8.00
C VAL A 283 -6.78 -8.21 -8.33
N LYS A 284 -6.12 -9.05 -9.14
CA LYS A 284 -6.62 -10.38 -9.52
C LYS A 284 -6.66 -11.33 -8.32
N ALA A 285 -5.67 -11.28 -7.42
CA ALA A 285 -5.65 -12.11 -6.22
C ALA A 285 -6.78 -11.73 -5.23
N HIS A 286 -7.25 -10.48 -5.30
CA HIS A 286 -8.24 -9.90 -4.38
C HIS A 286 -9.58 -9.57 -5.07
N SER A 287 -9.97 -10.37 -6.07
CA SER A 287 -11.20 -10.18 -6.84
C SER A 287 -12.43 -10.89 -6.26
N ASP A 288 -12.41 -11.24 -4.96
CA ASP A 288 -13.49 -12.01 -4.31
C ASP A 288 -14.65 -11.13 -3.80
N GLY A 289 -14.58 -9.82 -4.04
CA GLY A 289 -15.62 -8.85 -3.69
C GLY A 289 -15.56 -8.37 -2.25
N LYS A 290 -14.53 -8.74 -1.48
CA LYS A 290 -14.25 -8.15 -0.15
C LYS A 290 -13.38 -6.90 -0.29
N SER A 291 -13.23 -6.18 0.83
CA SER A 291 -12.35 -5.02 0.91
C SER A 291 -10.92 -5.42 1.27
N TYR A 292 -9.94 -4.79 0.61
CA TYR A 292 -8.50 -5.02 0.79
C TYR A 292 -7.73 -3.72 0.64
N ALA A 293 -6.64 -3.62 1.37
CA ALA A 293 -5.78 -2.44 1.42
C ALA A 293 -4.34 -2.92 1.52
N ALA A 294 -3.50 -2.45 0.62
CA ALA A 294 -2.07 -2.71 0.67
C ALA A 294 -1.31 -1.63 -0.08
N TYR A 295 -0.02 -1.57 0.19
CA TYR A 295 0.92 -0.93 -0.72
C TYR A 295 1.50 -1.98 -1.67
N VAL A 296 1.43 -1.70 -2.98
CA VAL A 296 1.86 -2.62 -4.04
C VAL A 296 2.82 -1.88 -4.97
N ALA A 297 4.09 -2.31 -4.98
CA ALA A 297 5.15 -1.65 -5.76
C ALA A 297 5.19 -0.12 -5.54
N GLY A 298 4.93 0.31 -4.29
CA GLY A 298 4.90 1.71 -3.89
C GLY A 298 3.64 2.51 -4.24
N TRP A 299 2.61 1.88 -4.78
CA TRP A 299 1.27 2.47 -4.92
C TRP A 299 0.40 2.13 -3.71
N ARG A 300 -0.41 3.08 -3.24
CA ARG A 300 -1.51 2.81 -2.31
C ARG A 300 -2.65 2.18 -3.10
N VAL A 301 -3.02 0.95 -2.76
CA VAL A 301 -4.09 0.21 -3.43
C VAL A 301 -5.18 -0.14 -2.45
N GLU A 302 -6.39 0.36 -2.71
CA GLU A 302 -7.60 0.03 -1.97
C GLU A 302 -8.58 -0.65 -2.91
N ILE A 303 -9.12 -1.79 -2.46
CA ILE A 303 -10.24 -2.46 -3.07
C ILE A 303 -11.36 -2.38 -2.04
N GLN A 304 -12.50 -1.83 -2.43
CA GLN A 304 -13.68 -1.75 -1.59
C GLN A 304 -14.80 -2.54 -2.24
N GLY A 305 -15.40 -3.45 -1.50
CA GLY A 305 -16.49 -4.28 -1.96
C GLY A 305 -17.66 -4.24 -0.99
N ARG A 306 -18.84 -3.93 -1.50
CA ARG A 306 -20.11 -4.01 -0.77
C ARG A 306 -21.11 -4.77 -1.61
N THR A 307 -21.65 -5.85 -1.06
CA THR A 307 -22.64 -6.68 -1.74
C THR A 307 -23.77 -7.03 -0.79
N ASP A 308 -24.98 -6.65 -1.17
CA ASP A 308 -26.24 -7.06 -0.54
C ASP A 308 -27.08 -7.85 -1.57
N ASP A 309 -28.21 -8.45 -1.17
CA ASP A 309 -28.99 -9.38 -2.01
C ASP A 309 -29.43 -8.83 -3.38
N SER A 310 -29.59 -7.51 -3.50
CA SER A 310 -30.09 -6.84 -4.72
C SER A 310 -29.15 -5.80 -5.30
N TYR A 311 -28.06 -5.46 -4.61
CA TYR A 311 -27.16 -4.38 -5.00
C TYR A 311 -25.72 -4.73 -4.66
N ALA A 312 -24.82 -4.47 -5.61
CA ALA A 312 -23.39 -4.54 -5.38
C ALA A 312 -22.71 -3.23 -5.78
N SER A 313 -21.60 -2.93 -5.11
CA SER A 313 -20.69 -1.86 -5.43
C SER A 313 -19.27 -2.35 -5.21
N GLN A 314 -18.43 -2.22 -6.23
CA GLN A 314 -17.00 -2.50 -6.13
C GLN A 314 -16.20 -1.31 -6.63
N ARG A 315 -15.11 -1.00 -5.96
CA ARG A 315 -14.17 0.06 -6.31
C ARG A 315 -12.74 -0.42 -6.12
N ILE A 316 -11.85 -0.02 -7.02
CA ILE A 316 -10.40 -0.05 -6.85
C ILE A 316 -9.92 1.39 -6.93
N SER A 317 -9.14 1.81 -5.96
CA SER A 317 -8.40 3.07 -5.95
C SER A 317 -6.91 2.72 -5.95
N ILE A 318 -6.17 3.26 -6.92
CA ILE A 318 -4.72 3.15 -7.03
C ILE A 318 -4.16 4.56 -7.05
N SER A 319 -3.50 4.98 -6.00
CA SER A 319 -3.01 6.36 -5.87
C SER A 319 -1.55 6.40 -5.41
N TYR A 320 -0.84 7.42 -5.88
CA TYR A 320 0.43 7.81 -5.28
C TYR A 320 0.15 8.43 -3.90
N GLU A 321 0.81 7.90 -2.86
CA GLU A 321 0.72 8.46 -1.51
C GLU A 321 1.66 9.66 -1.40
N THR A 322 1.09 10.82 -1.04
CA THR A 322 1.88 12.00 -0.67
C THR A 322 2.00 12.05 0.84
N PHE A 323 3.24 12.10 1.32
CA PHE A 323 3.52 12.26 2.73
C PHE A 323 4.18 13.61 2.95
N TYR A 324 3.50 14.41 3.75
CA TYR A 324 4.01 15.66 4.27
C TYR A 324 3.80 15.64 5.79
N VAL A 325 4.86 15.99 6.51
CA VAL A 325 4.85 16.25 7.95
C VAL A 325 4.91 17.74 8.17
#